data_AF-A0A661SU42-F1
#
_entry.id   AF-A0A661SU42-F1
#
_cell.length_a   1.000
_cell.length_b   1.000
_cell.length_c   1.000
_cell.angle_alpha   90.00
_cell.angle_beta   90.00
_cell.angle_gamma   90.00
#
_symmetry.space_group_name_H-M   'P 1'
#
loop_
_entity.id
_entity.type
_entity.pdbx_description
1 polymer ?
#
loop_
_entity_poly.entity_id
_entity_poly.type
_entity_poly.pdbx_seq_one_letter_code
_entity_poly.pdbx_strand_id
1 'polypeptide(L)'
;MKKFYVILILSILFAGCGVESGTAGDVTIEQAFSKLFQSDDFQSRITAIVLSSQFKKTKLSNVLSERLRKVDGIEKTAILYALARNESDDYIGQFVNSIPGDEKGIKTLLDIESPRKSYFSSPSLRVISYLGSLAIHNDNAFAKLKAIGRLADGWQGDSISVLAEDAEKWREKNKK
;
A
#
# COMPACT_ATOMS: atom_id res chain seq x y z
N MET A 1 -23.87 3.38 -10.43
CA MET A 1 -24.12 2.91 -9.06
C MET A 1 -23.13 1.78 -8.67
N LYS A 2 -21.83 2.07 -8.50
CA LYS A 2 -20.80 1.05 -8.17
C LYS A 2 -19.88 1.39 -6.98
N LYS A 3 -20.04 2.58 -6.37
CA LYS A 3 -19.13 3.11 -5.34
C LYS A 3 -19.48 2.73 -3.89
N PHE A 4 -20.62 2.07 -3.67
CA PHE A 4 -21.11 1.78 -2.31
C PHE A 4 -20.63 0.43 -1.73
N TYR A 5 -20.13 -0.49 -2.56
CA TYR A 5 -19.77 -1.84 -2.08
C TYR A 5 -18.51 -1.91 -1.23
N VAL A 6 -17.49 -1.08 -1.53
CA VAL A 6 -16.23 -1.09 -0.77
C VAL A 6 -16.43 -0.51 0.64
N ILE A 7 -17.24 0.56 0.75
CA ILE A 7 -17.60 1.14 2.04
C ILE A 7 -18.47 0.15 2.83
N LEU A 8 -19.46 -0.51 2.21
CA LEU A 8 -20.32 -1.45 2.90
C LEU A 8 -19.56 -2.68 3.46
N ILE A 9 -18.61 -3.23 2.71
CA ILE A 9 -17.78 -4.37 3.18
C ILE A 9 -16.86 -3.94 4.33
N LEU A 10 -16.31 -2.72 4.29
CA LEU A 10 -15.52 -2.17 5.41
C LEU A 10 -16.40 -1.78 6.61
N SER A 11 -17.61 -1.27 6.41
CA SER A 11 -18.55 -0.94 7.50
C SER A 11 -19.02 -2.19 8.25
N ILE A 12 -19.23 -3.31 7.55
CA ILE A 12 -19.55 -4.60 8.18
C ILE A 12 -18.36 -5.12 9.01
N LEU A 13 -17.12 -4.81 8.61
CA LEU A 13 -15.91 -5.19 9.34
C LEU A 13 -15.62 -4.34 10.59
N PHE A 14 -16.12 -3.11 10.66
CA PHE A 14 -15.86 -2.19 11.79
C PHE A 14 -17.07 -1.95 12.72
N ALA A 15 -18.29 -2.35 12.35
CA ALA A 15 -19.49 -2.11 13.17
C ALA A 15 -19.94 -3.31 14.04
N GLY A 16 -19.23 -4.44 14.03
CA GLY A 16 -19.70 -5.70 14.64
C GLY A 16 -19.01 -6.10 15.95
N CYS A 17 -19.02 -5.23 16.97
CA CYS A 17 -18.91 -5.71 18.35
C CYS A 17 -20.32 -6.16 18.77
N GLY A 18 -20.63 -7.44 18.56
CA GLY A 18 -21.97 -7.99 18.81
C GLY A 18 -22.20 -9.27 18.02
N VAL A 19 -21.70 -10.37 18.55
CA VAL A 19 -21.94 -11.71 18.01
C VAL A 19 -23.28 -12.19 18.56
N GLU A 20 -24.35 -12.15 17.76
CA GLU A 20 -25.50 -13.05 17.90
C GLU A 20 -26.06 -13.45 16.52
N SER A 21 -25.86 -14.73 16.21
CA SER A 21 -26.65 -15.69 15.42
C SER A 21 -27.51 -15.23 14.22
N GLY A 22 -27.23 -15.81 13.04
CA GLY A 22 -28.28 -16.09 12.04
C GLY A 22 -27.88 -16.12 10.55
N THR A 23 -27.47 -17.30 10.06
CA THR A 23 -27.60 -17.81 8.68
C THR A 23 -27.35 -16.86 7.49
N ALA A 24 -26.09 -16.53 7.26
CA ALA A 24 -25.49 -16.37 5.93
C ALA A 24 -24.02 -16.77 6.10
N GLY A 25 -23.54 -17.81 5.42
CA GLY A 25 -22.24 -18.43 5.70
C GLY A 25 -21.15 -17.38 5.94
N ASP A 26 -20.60 -17.36 7.16
CA ASP A 26 -19.68 -16.32 7.63
C ASP A 26 -18.52 -16.16 6.64
N VAL A 27 -18.55 -15.09 5.86
CA VAL A 27 -17.47 -14.78 4.92
C VAL A 27 -16.28 -14.34 5.75
N THR A 28 -15.22 -15.16 5.77
CA THR A 28 -14.02 -14.78 6.52
C THR A 28 -13.33 -13.59 5.85
N ILE A 29 -12.55 -12.83 6.63
CA ILE A 29 -11.73 -11.72 6.12
C ILE A 29 -10.88 -12.19 4.94
N GLU A 30 -10.29 -13.39 5.04
CA GLU A 30 -9.46 -13.96 3.98
C GLU A 30 -10.26 -14.19 2.69
N GLN A 31 -11.50 -14.68 2.79
CA GLN A 31 -12.38 -14.86 1.64
C GLN A 31 -12.80 -13.52 1.03
N ALA A 32 -13.09 -12.52 1.85
CA ALA A 32 -13.44 -11.17 1.38
C ALA A 32 -12.29 -10.53 0.60
N PHE A 33 -11.08 -10.52 1.16
CA PHE A 33 -9.89 -9.99 0.49
C PHE A 33 -9.54 -10.79 -0.77
N SER A 34 -9.62 -12.12 -0.74
CA SER A 34 -9.35 -12.95 -1.92
C SER A 34 -10.28 -12.62 -3.09
N LYS A 35 -11.56 -12.34 -2.82
CA LYS A 35 -12.51 -11.84 -3.84
C LYS A 35 -12.13 -10.45 -4.34
N LEU A 36 -11.78 -9.53 -3.43
CA LEU A 36 -11.40 -8.16 -3.81
C LEU A 36 -10.09 -8.11 -4.61
N PHE A 37 -9.14 -9.01 -4.36
CA PHE A 37 -7.93 -9.16 -5.18
C PHE A 37 -8.22 -9.57 -6.62
N GLN A 38 -9.41 -10.10 -6.90
CA GLN A 38 -9.87 -10.50 -8.23
C GLN A 38 -10.88 -9.51 -8.83
N SER A 39 -11.19 -8.41 -8.14
CA SER A 39 -12.12 -7.38 -8.63
C SER A 39 -11.65 -6.82 -9.97
N ASP A 40 -12.55 -6.65 -10.94
CA ASP A 40 -12.25 -5.97 -12.22
C ASP A 40 -11.93 -4.49 -12.02
N ASP A 41 -12.51 -3.87 -10.98
CA ASP A 41 -12.24 -2.48 -10.61
C ASP A 41 -10.83 -2.36 -10.02
N PHE A 42 -9.94 -1.69 -10.77
CA PHE A 42 -8.53 -1.51 -10.42
C PHE A 42 -8.36 -0.84 -9.05
N GLN A 43 -9.09 0.23 -8.78
CA GLN A 43 -8.95 0.95 -7.51
C GLN A 43 -9.33 0.08 -6.31
N SER A 44 -10.45 -0.65 -6.39
CA SER A 44 -10.91 -1.56 -5.35
C SER A 44 -9.89 -2.68 -5.11
N ARG A 45 -9.34 -3.22 -6.20
CA ARG A 45 -8.32 -4.28 -6.15
C ARG A 45 -7.04 -3.81 -5.47
N ILE A 46 -6.48 -2.68 -5.90
CA ILE A 46 -5.25 -2.13 -5.30
C ILE A 46 -5.47 -1.73 -3.84
N THR A 47 -6.60 -1.09 -3.55
CA THR A 47 -6.94 -0.70 -2.17
C THR A 47 -7.02 -1.91 -1.26
N ALA A 48 -7.64 -3.00 -1.72
CA ALA A 48 -7.69 -4.25 -0.97
C ALA A 48 -6.30 -4.84 -0.75
N ILE A 49 -5.44 -4.88 -1.78
CA ILE A 49 -4.05 -5.35 -1.65
C ILE A 49 -3.29 -4.55 -0.59
N VAL A 50 -3.34 -3.22 -0.66
CA VAL A 50 -2.65 -2.35 0.30
C VAL A 50 -3.21 -2.52 1.71
N LEU A 51 -4.54 -2.58 1.89
CA LEU A 51 -5.15 -2.80 3.20
C LEU A 51 -4.86 -4.18 3.78
N SER A 52 -4.65 -5.18 2.93
CA SER A 52 -4.33 -6.54 3.38
C SER A 52 -3.03 -6.59 4.18
N SER A 53 -2.12 -5.62 3.99
CA SER A 53 -0.87 -5.49 4.73
C SER A 53 -1.05 -5.21 6.23
N GLN A 54 -2.29 -4.96 6.68
CA GLN A 54 -2.62 -4.78 8.10
C GLN A 54 -2.96 -6.11 8.78
N PHE A 55 -3.15 -7.17 8.01
CA PHE A 55 -3.54 -8.48 8.51
C PHE A 55 -2.38 -9.47 8.32
N LYS A 56 -1.80 -9.96 9.43
CA LYS A 56 -0.76 -11.01 9.39
C LYS A 56 -1.40 -12.38 9.14
N LYS A 57 -1.73 -12.67 7.88
CA LYS A 57 -2.48 -13.87 7.47
C LYS A 57 -1.80 -14.60 6.30
N THR A 58 -1.19 -15.76 6.60
CA THR A 58 -0.47 -16.62 5.63
C THR A 58 -1.30 -17.03 4.41
N LYS A 59 -2.63 -17.12 4.52
CA LYS A 59 -3.48 -17.44 3.36
C LYS A 59 -3.54 -16.29 2.34
N LEU A 60 -3.55 -15.03 2.77
CA LEU A 60 -3.58 -13.88 1.86
C LEU A 60 -2.26 -13.73 1.11
N SER A 61 -1.16 -13.93 1.83
CA SER A 61 0.20 -14.06 1.34
C SER A 61 0.35 -15.01 0.14
N ASN A 62 -0.21 -16.23 0.24
CA ASN A 62 -0.16 -17.19 -0.85
C ASN A 62 -0.92 -16.69 -2.10
N VAL A 63 -2.12 -16.14 -1.90
CA VAL A 63 -2.94 -15.60 -3.01
C VAL A 63 -2.22 -14.42 -3.70
N LEU A 64 -1.60 -13.53 -2.92
CA LEU A 64 -0.83 -12.40 -3.41
C LEU A 64 0.42 -12.87 -4.18
N SER A 65 1.12 -13.87 -3.69
CA SER A 65 2.31 -14.45 -4.33
C SER A 65 1.99 -15.13 -5.68
N GLU A 66 0.86 -15.83 -5.77
CA GLU A 66 0.38 -16.39 -7.04
C GLU A 66 0.01 -15.29 -8.04
N ARG A 67 -0.64 -14.23 -7.56
CA ARG A 67 -1.04 -13.08 -8.38
C ARG A 67 0.16 -12.28 -8.87
N LEU A 68 1.21 -12.13 -8.05
CA LEU A 68 2.43 -11.39 -8.37
C LEU A 68 3.05 -11.81 -9.71
N ARG A 69 2.93 -13.10 -10.08
CA ARG A 69 3.47 -13.66 -11.33
C ARG A 69 2.72 -13.22 -12.59
N LYS A 70 1.53 -12.63 -12.44
CA LYS A 70 0.59 -12.32 -13.52
C LYS A 70 0.37 -10.82 -13.73
N VAL A 71 1.00 -9.98 -12.92
CA VAL A 71 0.75 -8.53 -12.90
C VAL A 71 2.04 -7.75 -13.02
N ASP A 72 1.93 -6.51 -13.48
CA ASP A 72 3.01 -5.55 -13.63
C ASP A 72 2.63 -4.18 -13.05
N GLY A 73 3.51 -3.18 -13.28
CA GLY A 73 3.28 -1.80 -12.88
C GLY A 73 2.91 -1.62 -11.41
N ILE A 74 1.94 -0.74 -11.16
CA ILE A 74 1.52 -0.35 -9.81
C ILE A 74 0.85 -1.49 -9.04
N GLU A 75 0.20 -2.43 -9.75
CA GLU A 75 -0.37 -3.60 -9.09
C GLU A 75 0.72 -4.50 -8.53
N LYS A 76 1.78 -4.73 -9.30
CA LYS A 76 2.98 -5.41 -8.80
C LYS A 76 3.59 -4.69 -7.60
N THR A 77 3.70 -3.36 -7.64
CA THR A 77 4.19 -2.56 -6.51
C THR A 77 3.35 -2.75 -5.25
N ALA A 78 2.01 -2.71 -5.37
CA ALA A 78 1.11 -2.88 -4.23
C ALA A 78 1.19 -4.29 -3.62
N ILE A 79 1.30 -5.32 -4.46
CA ILE A 79 1.46 -6.71 -4.00
C ILE A 79 2.79 -6.86 -3.25
N LEU A 80 3.88 -6.38 -3.84
CA LEU A 80 5.21 -6.46 -3.22
C LEU A 80 5.27 -5.68 -1.91
N TYR A 81 4.59 -4.53 -1.82
CA TYR A 81 4.41 -3.81 -0.56
C TYR A 81 3.73 -4.69 0.50
N ALA A 82 2.59 -5.31 0.16
CA ALA A 82 1.83 -6.12 1.10
C ALA A 82 2.62 -7.34 1.58
N LEU A 83 3.37 -8.00 0.69
CA LEU A 83 4.23 -9.13 1.00
C LEU A 83 5.44 -8.71 1.86
N ALA A 84 6.16 -7.66 1.47
CA ALA A 84 7.33 -7.16 2.21
C ALA A 84 6.98 -6.71 3.63
N ARG A 85 5.77 -6.18 3.83
CA ARG A 85 5.32 -5.74 5.17
C ARG A 85 4.89 -6.89 6.08
N ASN A 86 4.49 -8.04 5.52
CA ASN A 86 3.86 -9.13 6.28
C ASN A 86 4.69 -10.40 6.42
N GLU A 87 5.65 -10.66 5.53
CA GLU A 87 6.29 -11.98 5.44
C GLU A 87 7.79 -11.97 5.65
N SER A 88 8.55 -11.61 4.60
CA SER A 88 9.99 -11.84 4.52
C SER A 88 10.69 -10.63 3.94
N ASP A 89 11.90 -10.39 4.45
CA ASP A 89 12.85 -9.42 3.93
C ASP A 89 13.20 -9.68 2.45
N ASP A 90 13.00 -10.90 1.95
CA ASP A 90 13.21 -11.29 0.55
C ASP A 90 12.35 -10.46 -0.43
N TYR A 91 11.20 -9.95 0.03
CA TYR A 91 10.34 -9.11 -0.78
C TYR A 91 10.72 -7.62 -0.71
N ILE A 92 11.53 -7.19 0.26
CA ILE A 92 11.93 -5.78 0.42
C ILE A 92 12.68 -5.28 -0.82
N GLY A 93 13.69 -6.03 -1.27
CA GLY A 93 14.46 -5.64 -2.46
C GLY A 93 13.59 -5.57 -3.71
N GLN A 94 12.71 -6.54 -3.90
CA GLN A 94 11.75 -6.56 -5.01
C GLN A 94 10.78 -5.39 -4.93
N PHE A 95 10.24 -5.09 -3.75
CA PHE A 95 9.36 -3.96 -3.50
C PHE A 95 10.04 -2.64 -3.88
N VAL A 96 11.22 -2.36 -3.34
CA VAL A 96 11.97 -1.13 -3.65
C VAL A 96 12.20 -1.01 -5.16
N ASN A 97 12.62 -2.10 -5.82
CA ASN A 97 12.85 -2.11 -7.25
C ASN A 97 11.56 -1.89 -8.06
N SER A 98 10.40 -2.34 -7.56
CA SER A 98 9.10 -2.19 -8.22
C SER A 98 8.49 -0.78 -8.14
N ILE A 99 8.99 0.09 -7.26
CA ILE A 99 8.53 1.49 -7.21
C ILE A 99 8.83 2.16 -8.56
N PRO A 100 7.83 2.81 -9.21
CA PRO A 100 8.00 3.46 -10.50
C PRO A 100 9.06 4.57 -10.43
N GLY A 101 9.84 4.70 -11.51
CA GLY A 101 10.84 5.76 -11.66
C GLY A 101 10.41 6.89 -12.60
N ASP A 102 9.33 6.68 -13.37
CA ASP A 102 8.78 7.66 -14.30
C ASP A 102 7.63 8.45 -13.67
N GLU A 103 7.42 9.67 -14.18
CA GLU A 103 6.41 10.60 -13.69
C GLU A 103 4.99 10.03 -13.73
N LYS A 104 4.63 9.30 -14.80
CA LYS A 104 3.30 8.72 -14.97
C LYS A 104 3.03 7.66 -13.90
N GLY A 105 3.98 6.76 -13.66
CA GLY A 105 3.90 5.74 -12.62
C GLY A 105 3.81 6.37 -11.23
N ILE A 106 4.63 7.38 -10.94
CA ILE A 106 4.62 8.08 -9.65
C ILE A 106 3.29 8.80 -9.40
N LYS A 107 2.75 9.53 -10.40
CA LYS A 107 1.42 10.16 -10.30
C LYS A 107 0.32 9.13 -10.04
N THR A 108 0.38 7.99 -10.72
CA THR A 108 -0.58 6.89 -10.52
C THR A 108 -0.48 6.33 -9.08
N LEU A 109 0.73 6.12 -8.56
CA LEU A 109 0.93 5.68 -7.18
C LEU A 109 0.35 6.68 -6.17
N LEU A 110 0.61 7.97 -6.37
CA LEU A 110 0.13 9.05 -5.50
C LEU A 110 -1.41 9.16 -5.50
N ASP A 111 -2.04 9.06 -6.67
CA ASP A 111 -3.51 9.11 -6.79
C ASP A 111 -4.20 7.93 -6.09
N ILE A 112 -3.54 6.77 -6.01
CA ILE A 112 -4.04 5.60 -5.26
C ILE A 112 -3.89 5.79 -3.75
N GLU A 113 -2.73 6.26 -3.30
CA GLU A 113 -2.37 6.43 -1.88
C GLU A 113 -3.12 7.59 -1.22
N SER A 114 -3.44 8.61 -2.01
CA SER A 114 -4.24 9.77 -1.63
C SER A 114 -5.08 10.20 -2.83
N PRO A 115 -6.30 9.67 -2.97
CA PRO A 115 -7.23 10.19 -3.95
C PRO A 115 -7.42 11.68 -3.67
N ARG A 116 -7.21 12.53 -4.68
CA ARG A 116 -7.23 14.02 -4.64
C ARG A 116 -8.49 14.67 -4.03
N LYS A 117 -9.42 13.89 -3.48
CA LYS A 117 -10.70 14.32 -2.90
C LYS A 117 -10.69 14.40 -1.36
N SER A 118 -9.61 14.01 -0.67
CA SER A 118 -9.52 14.21 0.77
C SER A 118 -8.88 15.55 1.10
N TYR A 119 -9.69 16.60 1.15
CA TYR A 119 -9.24 17.95 1.55
C TYR A 119 -8.99 18.10 3.05
N PHE A 120 -9.39 17.12 3.87
CA PHE A 120 -9.48 17.26 5.33
C PHE A 120 -8.68 16.22 6.12
N SER A 121 -7.95 15.32 5.47
CA SER A 121 -7.09 14.37 6.17
C SER A 121 -5.74 14.24 5.51
N SER A 122 -4.69 14.20 6.33
CA SER A 122 -3.37 13.78 5.89
C SER A 122 -3.50 12.40 5.23
N PRO A 123 -2.82 12.18 4.11
CA PRO A 123 -2.98 10.97 3.32
C PRO A 123 -2.45 9.79 4.07
N SER A 124 -2.99 8.63 3.73
CA SER A 124 -2.50 7.41 4.33
C SER A 124 -1.09 7.01 3.84
N LEU A 125 -0.59 7.58 2.71
CA LEU A 125 0.71 7.33 2.05
C LEU A 125 1.38 6.03 2.52
N ARG A 126 0.70 4.89 2.44
CA ARG A 126 1.09 3.68 3.17
C ARG A 126 2.30 3.04 2.54
N VAL A 127 2.31 2.97 1.21
CA VAL A 127 3.40 2.46 0.41
C VAL A 127 4.61 3.39 0.52
N ILE A 128 4.40 4.71 0.37
CA ILE A 128 5.46 5.70 0.41
C ILE A 128 6.04 5.86 1.83
N SER A 129 5.22 5.81 2.88
CA SER A 129 5.72 5.85 4.27
C SER A 129 6.55 4.61 4.60
N TYR A 130 6.16 3.44 4.08
CA TYR A 130 6.97 2.24 4.22
C TYR A 130 8.28 2.34 3.45
N LEU A 131 8.27 2.87 2.22
CA LEU A 131 9.51 3.21 1.50
C LEU A 131 10.39 4.18 2.32
N GLY A 132 9.79 5.17 2.98
CA GLY A 132 10.45 6.07 3.93
C GLY A 132 11.14 5.33 5.06
N SER A 133 10.46 4.38 5.69
CA SER A 133 11.07 3.56 6.76
C SER A 133 12.26 2.73 6.27
N LEU A 134 12.21 2.23 5.04
CA LEU A 134 13.31 1.47 4.43
C LEU A 134 14.48 2.38 4.02
N ALA A 135 14.19 3.60 3.58
CA ALA A 135 15.17 4.58 3.11
C ALA A 135 16.22 4.94 4.17
N ILE A 136 15.90 4.75 5.45
CA ILE A 136 16.81 4.94 6.58
C ILE A 136 18.04 4.02 6.48
N HIS A 137 17.88 2.80 5.94
CA HIS A 137 18.96 1.79 5.86
C HIS A 137 19.25 1.33 4.41
N ASN A 138 18.55 1.88 3.42
CA ASN A 138 18.62 1.41 2.04
C ASN A 138 18.76 2.57 1.05
N ASP A 139 19.93 2.66 0.42
CA ASP A 139 20.31 3.71 -0.52
C ASP A 139 19.39 3.80 -1.74
N ASN A 140 18.93 2.66 -2.26
CA ASN A 140 18.02 2.61 -3.40
C ASN A 140 16.62 3.09 -2.99
N ALA A 141 16.13 2.68 -1.82
CA ALA A 141 14.86 3.17 -1.27
C ALA A 141 14.90 4.69 -1.05
N PHE A 142 16.02 5.21 -0.55
CA PHE A 142 16.23 6.64 -0.36
C PHE A 142 16.27 7.42 -1.68
N ALA A 143 16.99 6.94 -2.68
CA ALA A 143 17.03 7.55 -4.00
C ALA A 143 15.63 7.64 -4.63
N LYS A 144 14.84 6.56 -4.51
CA LYS A 144 13.46 6.50 -4.99
C LYS A 144 12.54 7.43 -4.22
N LEU A 145 12.67 7.52 -2.89
CA LEU A 145 11.89 8.44 -2.08
C LEU A 145 12.13 9.91 -2.49
N LYS A 146 13.40 10.30 -2.72
CA LYS A 146 13.73 11.64 -3.25
C LYS A 146 13.14 11.88 -4.64
N ALA A 147 13.18 10.88 -5.51
CA ALA A 147 12.62 10.98 -6.86
C ALA A 147 11.10 11.21 -6.81
N ILE A 148 10.38 10.49 -5.94
CA ILE A 148 8.94 10.70 -5.71
C ILE A 148 8.69 12.11 -5.20
N GLY A 149 9.43 12.59 -4.18
CA GLY A 149 9.26 13.93 -3.63
C GLY A 149 9.42 15.05 -4.67
N ARG A 150 10.35 14.89 -5.61
CA ARG A 150 10.57 15.86 -6.72
C ARG A 150 9.44 15.91 -7.75
N LEU A 151 8.71 14.81 -7.90
CA LEU A 151 7.65 14.65 -8.91
C LEU A 151 6.24 14.76 -8.30
N ALA A 152 6.16 14.83 -6.97
CA ALA A 152 4.94 15.06 -6.23
C ALA A 152 4.71 16.56 -6.05
N ASP A 153 3.49 17.01 -6.30
CA ASP A 153 3.11 18.42 -6.17
C ASP A 153 2.32 18.68 -4.88
N GLY A 154 2.39 19.94 -4.43
CA GLY A 154 1.63 20.44 -3.29
C GLY A 154 1.90 19.70 -1.99
N TRP A 155 0.88 19.60 -1.15
CA TRP A 155 1.01 19.10 0.22
C TRP A 155 1.48 17.62 0.28
N GLN A 156 1.26 16.82 -0.77
CA GLN A 156 1.80 15.46 -0.88
C GLN A 156 3.32 15.48 -1.05
N GLY A 157 3.83 16.35 -1.93
CA GLY A 157 5.26 16.56 -2.11
C GLY A 157 5.94 17.03 -0.83
N ASP A 158 5.32 17.97 -0.11
CA ASP A 158 5.81 18.45 1.18
C ASP A 158 5.94 17.31 2.19
N SER A 159 4.89 16.47 2.32
CA SER A 159 4.88 15.33 3.24
C SER A 159 5.98 14.31 2.93
N ILE A 160 6.22 14.06 1.64
CA ILE A 160 7.24 13.10 1.17
C ILE A 160 8.64 13.67 1.35
N SER A 161 8.80 14.99 1.19
CA SER A 161 10.06 15.68 1.42
C SER A 161 10.49 15.60 2.89
N VAL A 162 9.55 15.75 3.83
CA VAL A 162 9.80 15.53 5.26
C VAL A 162 10.30 14.11 5.53
N LEU A 163 9.67 13.07 4.94
CA LEU A 163 10.14 11.69 5.06
C LEU A 163 11.57 11.50 4.54
N ALA A 164 11.91 12.17 3.43
CA ALA A 164 13.26 12.11 2.87
C ALA A 164 14.29 12.82 3.75
N GLU A 165 13.97 14.00 4.29
CA GLU A 165 14.84 14.71 5.22
C GLU A 165 15.09 13.92 6.51
N ASP A 166 14.06 13.30 7.07
CA ASP A 166 14.18 12.50 8.29
C ASP A 166 15.08 11.28 8.06
N ALA A 167 14.93 10.61 6.91
CA ALA A 167 15.81 9.51 6.52
C ALA A 167 17.26 10.00 6.31
N GLU A 168 17.47 11.17 5.70
CA GLU A 168 18.79 11.78 5.49
C GLU A 168 19.49 12.07 6.82
N LYS A 169 18.80 12.78 7.73
CA LYS A 169 19.31 13.11 9.07
C LYS A 169 19.69 11.86 9.86
N TRP A 170 18.86 10.82 9.80
CA TRP A 170 19.19 9.55 10.46
C TRP A 170 20.47 8.94 9.87
N ARG A 171 20.59 8.89 8.54
CA ARG A 171 21.76 8.31 7.87
C ARG A 171 23.04 9.07 8.17
N GLU A 172 22.99 10.40 8.21
CA GLU A 172 24.13 11.23 8.58
C GLU A 172 24.59 11.00 10.03
N LYS A 173 23.63 10.89 10.96
CA LYS A 173 23.93 10.64 12.37
C LYS A 173 24.58 9.27 12.62
N ASN A 174 24.22 8.25 11.84
CA ASN A 174 24.64 6.86 12.02
C ASN A 174 25.76 6.41 11.06
N LYS A 175 26.38 7.33 10.32
CA LYS A 175 27.58 7.08 9.49
C LYS A 175 28.91 7.21 10.25
N LYS A 176 28.86 7.48 11.56
CA LYS A 176 30.02 7.54 12.48
C LYS A 176 30.18 6.23 13.21
#